data_AF-A0A2W6SWP8-F1
#
_entry.id   AF-A0A2W6SWP8-F1
#
_cell.length_a   1.000
_cell.length_b   1.000
_cell.length_c   1.000
_cell.angle_alpha   90.00
_cell.angle_beta   90.00
_cell.angle_gamma   90.00
#
_symmetry.space_group_name_H-M   'P 1'
#
loop_
_entity.id
_entity.type
_entity.pdbx_description
1 polymer ?
#
loop_
_entity_poly.entity_id
_entity_poly.type
_entity_poly.pdbx_seq_one_letter_code
_entity_poly.pdbx_strand_id
1 'polypeptide(L)'
;MGRSLPSAELATQHPRDRTEHVAGLSPNPATNLLAADIAMRIGSQAMRHLAEKGMLSRRYGKGGADAIVSKRSLSASLAGYALTRVATRSVPGAVLVGGGLLAKTLFDRTRSKKASRRAGDKTLAKTTKE
;
A
#
# COMPACT_ATOMS: atom_id res chain seq x y z
N MET A 1 -18.57 -47.39 49.88
CA MET A 1 -19.44 -46.26 49.51
C MET A 1 -18.75 -44.98 49.98
N GLY A 2 -18.42 -43.94 49.22
CA GLY A 2 -18.49 -43.64 47.80
C GLY A 2 -17.42 -42.55 47.51
N ARG A 3 -16.89 -42.58 46.29
CA ARG A 3 -16.03 -41.58 45.61
C ARG A 3 -16.66 -40.17 45.72
N SER A 4 -15.99 -39.02 45.71
CA SER A 4 -14.87 -38.55 44.87
C SER A 4 -14.52 -37.09 45.24
N LEU A 5 -13.24 -36.69 45.14
CA LEU A 5 -12.88 -35.33 44.69
C LEU A 5 -12.41 -35.47 43.23
N PRO A 6 -12.79 -34.57 42.30
CA PRO A 6 -11.87 -33.45 42.02
C PRO A 6 -12.52 -32.16 41.45
N SER A 7 -12.02 -31.00 41.88
CA SER A 7 -11.46 -29.89 41.07
C SER A 7 -12.03 -29.49 39.69
N ALA A 8 -13.28 -29.79 39.32
CA ALA A 8 -13.81 -29.51 37.98
C ALA A 8 -14.71 -28.27 37.87
N GLU A 9 -14.79 -27.43 38.91
CA GLU A 9 -15.51 -26.14 38.87
C GLU A 9 -14.73 -25.04 38.12
N LEU A 10 -13.95 -25.43 37.12
CA LEU A 10 -13.15 -24.54 36.26
C LEU A 10 -13.56 -24.61 34.79
N ALA A 11 -14.63 -25.31 34.45
CA ALA A 11 -14.96 -25.58 33.05
C ALA A 11 -16.45 -25.43 32.74
N THR A 12 -16.99 -24.22 32.84
CA THR A 12 -18.12 -23.74 32.02
C THR A 12 -18.29 -22.22 32.14
N GLN A 13 -17.20 -21.45 31.99
CA GLN A 13 -17.38 -20.12 31.40
C GLN A 13 -17.71 -20.32 29.94
N HIS A 14 -19.00 -20.51 29.65
CA HIS A 14 -19.54 -20.53 28.30
C HIS A 14 -19.40 -19.08 27.77
N PRO A 15 -18.56 -18.79 26.76
CA PRO A 15 -18.36 -17.43 26.29
C PRO A 15 -19.51 -17.07 25.35
N ARG A 16 -20.74 -17.03 25.87
CA ARG A 16 -21.94 -16.63 25.13
C ARG A 16 -22.91 -15.92 26.07
N ASP A 17 -22.68 -14.62 26.23
CA ASP A 17 -23.72 -13.58 26.34
C ASP A 17 -23.13 -12.29 26.89
N ARG A 18 -22.18 -11.70 26.15
CA ARG A 18 -22.05 -10.26 26.18
C ARG A 18 -22.62 -9.74 24.87
N THR A 19 -23.83 -9.23 24.94
CA THR A 19 -24.44 -8.32 23.97
C THR A 19 -23.68 -6.98 23.97
N GLU A 20 -22.35 -7.03 23.90
CA GLU A 20 -21.54 -5.84 23.67
C GLU A 20 -21.84 -5.38 22.25
N HIS A 21 -22.55 -4.26 22.16
CA HIS A 21 -22.86 -3.57 20.93
C HIS A 21 -21.56 -3.29 20.19
N VAL A 22 -21.31 -4.04 19.11
CA VAL A 22 -20.08 -3.92 18.33
C VAL A 22 -20.14 -2.61 17.56
N ALA A 23 -19.29 -1.64 17.92
CA ALA A 23 -19.26 -0.34 17.27
C ALA A 23 -19.00 -0.49 15.75
N GLY A 24 -19.92 0.01 14.92
CA GLY A 24 -19.83 -0.02 13.46
C GLY A 24 -21.19 0.20 12.79
N LEU A 25 -21.23 0.16 11.45
CA LEU A 25 -22.45 0.41 10.66
C LEU A 25 -23.55 -0.64 10.88
N SER A 26 -23.20 -1.83 11.36
CA SER A 26 -24.11 -2.96 11.53
C SER A 26 -23.94 -3.59 12.92
N PRO A 27 -25.00 -4.16 13.53
CA PRO A 27 -24.87 -4.98 14.73
C PRO A 27 -24.04 -6.25 14.52
N ASN A 28 -23.80 -6.66 13.26
CA ASN A 28 -23.01 -7.85 12.94
C ASN A 28 -21.51 -7.51 12.82
N PRO A 29 -20.64 -8.12 13.65
CA PRO A 29 -19.19 -7.86 13.63
C PRO A 29 -18.54 -8.22 12.28
N ALA A 30 -18.98 -9.29 11.61
CA ALA A 30 -18.43 -9.68 10.31
C ALA A 30 -18.73 -8.63 9.23
N THR A 31 -19.93 -8.05 9.26
CA THR A 31 -20.32 -6.95 8.36
C THR A 31 -19.52 -5.68 8.64
N ASN A 32 -19.25 -5.36 9.91
CA ASN A 32 -18.43 -4.20 10.27
C ASN A 32 -16.98 -4.34 9.77
N LEU A 33 -16.40 -5.54 9.88
CA LEU A 33 -15.06 -5.82 9.36
C LEU A 33 -15.00 -5.70 7.84
N LEU A 34 -16.00 -6.23 7.13
CA LEU A 34 -16.11 -6.09 5.69
C LEU A 34 -16.23 -4.61 5.29
N ALA A 35 -17.10 -3.85 5.98
CA ALA A 35 -17.30 -2.43 5.72
C ALA A 35 -16.01 -1.64 5.96
N ALA A 36 -15.27 -1.95 7.04
CA ALA A 36 -14.00 -1.33 7.34
C ALA A 36 -12.94 -1.64 6.25
N ASP A 37 -12.82 -2.89 5.80
CA ASP A 37 -11.88 -3.24 4.72
C ASP A 37 -12.22 -2.52 3.41
N ILE A 38 -13.50 -2.47 3.05
CA ILE A 38 -13.96 -1.74 1.85
C ILE A 38 -13.65 -0.25 1.99
N ALA A 39 -13.98 0.36 3.12
CA ALA A 39 -13.71 1.77 3.40
C ALA A 39 -12.20 2.05 3.32
N MET A 40 -11.36 1.20 3.90
CA MET A 40 -9.90 1.32 3.85
C MET A 40 -9.38 1.25 2.42
N ARG A 41 -9.89 0.33 1.58
CA ARG A 41 -9.49 0.24 0.18
C ARG A 41 -9.86 1.49 -0.61
N ILE A 42 -11.09 1.99 -0.46
CA ILE A 42 -11.55 3.20 -1.13
C ILE A 42 -10.72 4.41 -0.69
N GLY A 43 -10.55 4.59 0.63
CA GLY A 43 -9.79 5.69 1.20
C GLY A 43 -8.32 5.67 0.77
N SER A 44 -7.69 4.49 0.76
CA SER A 44 -6.29 4.34 0.34
C SER A 44 -6.09 4.70 -1.14
N GLN A 45 -7.02 4.30 -2.01
CA GLN A 45 -6.95 4.63 -3.45
C GLN A 45 -7.14 6.13 -3.70
N ALA A 46 -8.06 6.78 -2.97
CA ALA A 46 -8.24 8.22 -3.03
C ALA A 46 -6.99 8.96 -2.56
N MET A 47 -6.43 8.58 -1.40
CA MET A 47 -5.20 9.16 -0.85
C MET A 47 -4.04 9.07 -1.84
N ARG A 48 -3.90 7.92 -2.51
CA ARG A 48 -2.90 7.71 -3.57
C ARG A 48 -3.08 8.66 -4.74
N HIS A 49 -4.31 8.82 -5.25
CA HIS A 49 -4.60 9.77 -6.34
C HIS A 49 -4.23 11.20 -5.97
N LEU A 50 -4.54 11.61 -4.75
CA LEU A 50 -4.24 12.96 -4.26
C LEU A 50 -2.73 13.18 -4.18
N ALA A 51 -1.98 12.22 -3.66
CA ALA A 51 -0.51 12.29 -3.60
C ALA A 51 0.10 12.36 -5.01
N GLU A 52 -0.35 11.51 -5.94
CA GLU A 52 0.16 11.50 -7.32
C GLU A 52 -0.15 12.82 -8.04
N LYS A 53 -1.38 13.31 -7.95
CA LYS A 53 -1.79 14.59 -8.54
C LYS A 53 -1.04 15.75 -7.90
N GLY A 54 -0.84 15.74 -6.58
CA GLY A 54 -0.04 16.75 -5.88
C GLY A 54 1.40 16.81 -6.39
N MET A 55 2.07 15.67 -6.49
CA MET A 55 3.45 15.58 -7.00
C MET A 55 3.56 16.03 -8.47
N LEU A 56 2.62 15.62 -9.32
CA LEU A 56 2.64 15.93 -10.74
C LEU A 56 2.20 17.37 -11.03
N SER A 57 1.27 17.93 -10.25
CA SER A 57 0.74 19.28 -10.46
C SER A 57 1.80 20.36 -10.38
N ARG A 58 2.80 20.17 -9.50
CA ARG A 58 3.92 21.11 -9.33
C ARG A 58 4.87 21.13 -10.54
N ARG A 59 4.86 20.07 -11.37
CA ARG A 59 5.75 19.94 -12.53
C ARG A 59 5.06 20.11 -13.88
N TYR A 60 3.79 19.71 -14.00
CA TYR A 60 3.05 19.63 -15.25
C TYR A 60 1.77 20.48 -15.28
N GLY A 61 1.51 21.26 -14.21
CA GLY A 61 0.28 22.04 -14.06
C GLY A 61 -0.93 21.17 -13.74
N LYS A 62 -2.04 21.81 -13.32
CA LYS A 62 -3.24 21.09 -12.85
C LYS A 62 -3.88 20.24 -13.95
N GLY A 63 -4.01 20.76 -15.18
CA GLY A 63 -4.61 20.04 -16.30
C GLY A 63 -3.76 18.88 -16.81
N GLY A 64 -2.44 19.08 -16.93
CA GLY A 64 -1.51 18.02 -17.35
C GLY A 64 -1.39 16.90 -16.32
N ALA A 65 -1.35 17.25 -15.03
CA ALA A 65 -1.31 16.26 -13.96
C ALA A 65 -2.57 15.37 -13.94
N ASP A 66 -3.76 15.95 -14.16
CA ASP A 66 -5.01 15.20 -14.15
C ASP A 66 -5.10 14.19 -15.31
N ALA A 67 -4.70 14.60 -16.51
CA ALA A 67 -4.65 13.73 -17.68
C ALA A 67 -3.64 12.57 -17.51
N ILE A 68 -2.48 12.84 -16.90
CA ILE A 68 -1.46 11.82 -16.63
C ILE A 68 -1.93 10.84 -15.56
N VAL A 69 -2.47 11.35 -14.44
CA VAL A 69 -2.94 10.51 -13.33
C VAL A 69 -4.11 9.65 -13.79
N SER A 70 -5.13 10.21 -14.44
CA SER A 70 -6.32 9.45 -14.84
C SER A 70 -5.99 8.25 -15.74
N LYS A 71 -5.16 8.45 -16.78
CA LYS A 71 -4.76 7.37 -17.70
C LYS A 71 -3.84 6.34 -17.03
N ARG A 72 -2.88 6.80 -16.23
CA ARG A 72 -1.92 5.92 -15.55
C ARG A 72 -2.59 5.15 -14.42
N SER A 73 -3.50 5.77 -13.69
CA SER A 73 -4.14 5.17 -12.52
C SER A 73 -4.99 3.96 -12.88
N LEU A 74 -5.73 3.95 -13.99
CA LEU A 74 -6.51 2.78 -14.39
C LEU A 74 -5.61 1.57 -14.68
N SER A 75 -4.57 1.75 -15.51
CA SER A 75 -3.62 0.69 -15.83
C SER A 75 -2.77 0.27 -14.63
N ALA A 76 -2.34 1.23 -13.81
CA ALA A 76 -1.56 1.00 -12.59
C ALA A 76 -2.38 0.32 -11.49
N SER A 77 -3.69 0.58 -11.38
CA SER A 77 -4.56 -0.10 -10.41
C SER A 77 -4.71 -1.57 -10.76
N LEU A 78 -4.88 -1.91 -12.04
CA LEU A 78 -4.97 -3.30 -12.47
C LEU A 78 -3.64 -4.05 -12.24
N ALA A 79 -2.53 -3.47 -12.71
CA ALA A 79 -1.21 -4.05 -12.51
C ALA A 79 -0.87 -4.14 -11.00
N GLY A 80 -1.19 -3.10 -10.24
CA GLY A 80 -0.98 -3.01 -8.80
C GLY A 80 -1.78 -4.06 -8.04
N TYR A 81 -3.04 -4.32 -8.42
CA TYR A 81 -3.84 -5.40 -7.85
C TYR A 81 -3.21 -6.77 -8.12
N ALA A 82 -2.80 -7.03 -9.36
CA ALA A 82 -2.14 -8.29 -9.71
C ALA A 82 -0.82 -8.50 -8.94
N LEU A 83 0.04 -7.47 -8.90
CA LEU A 83 1.28 -7.48 -8.13
C LEU A 83 1.04 -7.67 -6.63
N THR A 84 0.06 -6.96 -6.07
CA THR A 84 -0.30 -7.10 -4.66
C THR A 84 -0.76 -8.53 -4.37
N ARG A 85 -1.57 -9.13 -5.23
CA ARG A 85 -2.03 -10.52 -5.06
C ARG A 85 -0.87 -11.53 -5.09
N VAL A 86 0.14 -11.29 -5.91
CA VAL A 86 1.37 -12.11 -5.95
C VAL A 86 2.22 -11.90 -4.70
N ALA A 87 2.37 -10.65 -4.25
CA ALA A 87 3.13 -10.30 -3.06
C ALA A 87 2.45 -10.79 -1.76
N THR A 88 1.12 -10.73 -1.66
CA THR A 88 0.39 -11.09 -0.43
C THR A 88 0.07 -12.57 -0.32
N ARG A 89 0.12 -13.34 -1.42
CA ARG A 89 -0.11 -14.80 -1.36
C ARG A 89 1.06 -15.58 -0.77
N SER A 90 2.27 -15.00 -0.68
CA SER A 90 3.44 -15.75 -0.22
C SER A 90 4.58 -14.84 0.24
N VAL A 91 5.34 -15.28 1.25
CA VAL A 91 6.56 -14.58 1.73
C VAL A 91 7.63 -14.48 0.62
N PRO A 92 7.90 -15.52 -0.19
CA PRO A 92 8.83 -15.40 -1.32
C PRO A 92 8.38 -14.35 -2.35
N GLY A 93 7.08 -14.27 -2.65
CA GLY A 93 6.52 -13.26 -3.56
C GLY A 93 6.71 -11.83 -3.04
N ALA A 94 6.49 -11.62 -1.74
CA ALA A 94 6.75 -10.34 -1.09
C ALA A 94 8.23 -9.92 -1.18
N VAL A 95 9.15 -10.86 -0.94
CA VAL A 95 10.60 -10.60 -1.02
C VAL A 95 11.02 -10.27 -2.45
N LEU A 96 10.52 -10.99 -3.45
CA LEU A 96 10.85 -10.72 -4.86
C LEU A 96 10.33 -9.35 -5.31
N VAL A 97 9.05 -9.06 -5.05
CA VAL A 97 8.43 -7.79 -5.44
C VAL A 97 9.04 -6.62 -4.67
N GLY A 98 9.12 -6.73 -3.34
CA GLY A 98 9.69 -5.71 -2.47
C GLY A 98 11.18 -5.49 -2.73
N GLY A 99 11.95 -6.57 -2.82
CA GLY A 99 13.38 -6.55 -3.11
C GLY A 99 13.69 -5.98 -4.49
N GLY A 100 12.93 -6.37 -5.53
CA GLY A 100 13.07 -5.82 -6.88
C GLY A 100 12.78 -4.32 -6.94
N LEU A 101 11.76 -3.85 -6.22
CA LEU A 101 11.44 -2.43 -6.14
C LEU A 101 12.55 -1.65 -5.43
N LEU A 102 13.01 -2.14 -4.28
CA LEU A 102 14.13 -1.54 -3.54
C LEU A 102 15.39 -1.49 -4.41
N ALA A 103 15.81 -2.62 -4.98
CA ALA A 103 16.97 -2.68 -5.86
C ALA A 103 16.87 -1.67 -7.01
N LYS A 104 15.71 -1.57 -7.66
CA LYS A 104 15.49 -0.60 -8.74
C LYS A 104 15.60 0.86 -8.24
N THR A 105 15.03 1.18 -7.08
CA THR A 105 15.11 2.54 -6.54
C THR A 105 16.54 2.96 -6.24
N LEU A 106 17.36 2.06 -5.67
CA LEU A 106 18.77 2.30 -5.43
C LEU A 106 19.55 2.44 -6.74
N PHE A 107 19.26 1.59 -7.73
CA PHE A 107 19.87 1.67 -9.05
C PHE A 107 19.58 3.00 -9.75
N ASP A 108 18.32 3.42 -9.81
CA ASP A 108 17.92 4.67 -10.48
C ASP A 108 18.54 5.90 -9.81
N ARG A 109 18.70 5.90 -8.48
CA ARG A 109 19.37 6.96 -7.73
C ARG A 109 20.86 7.07 -8.04
N THR A 110 21.54 5.94 -8.23
CA THR A 110 22.97 5.95 -8.60
C THR A 110 23.17 6.40 -10.04
N ARG A 111 22.27 6.00 -10.95
CA ARG A 111 22.31 6.43 -12.36
C ARG A 111 21.95 7.89 -12.54
N SER A 112 20.98 8.44 -11.80
CA SER A 112 20.61 9.85 -11.92
C SER A 112 21.78 10.77 -11.56
N LYS A 113 22.57 10.43 -10.53
CA LYS A 113 23.82 11.14 -10.21
C LYS A 113 24.83 11.12 -11.36
N LYS A 114 25.01 9.96 -12.01
CA LYS A 114 25.91 9.85 -13.17
C LYS A 114 25.40 10.64 -14.37
N ALA A 115 24.10 10.61 -14.63
CA ALA A 115 23.47 11.37 -15.72
C ALA A 115 23.58 12.89 -15.49
N SER A 116 23.36 13.35 -14.26
CA SER A 116 23.50 14.77 -13.88
C SER A 116 24.95 15.25 -14.01
N ARG A 117 25.94 14.44 -13.58
CA ARG A 117 27.37 14.75 -13.77
C ARG A 117 27.72 14.89 -15.26
N ARG A 118 27.33 13.91 -16.07
CA ARG A 118 27.53 13.95 -17.54
C ARG A 118 26.85 15.15 -18.20
N ALA A 119 25.69 15.57 -17.71
CA ALA A 119 25.01 16.76 -18.20
C ALA A 119 25.80 18.03 -17.84
N GLY A 120 26.33 18.12 -16.62
CA GLY A 120 27.23 19.19 -16.19
C GLY A 120 28.53 19.25 -17.00
N ASP A 121 29.18 18.10 -17.20
CA ASP A 121 30.43 17.99 -17.96
C ASP A 121 30.23 18.45 -19.42
N LYS A 122 29.06 18.13 -20.01
CA LYS A 122 28.68 18.62 -21.35
C LYS A 122 28.44 20.12 -21.39
N THR A 123 27.91 20.71 -20.32
CA THR A 123 27.73 22.17 -20.24
C THR A 123 29.08 22.87 -20.11
N LEU A 124 29.98 22.36 -19.25
CA LEU A 124 31.33 22.88 -19.07
C LEU A 124 32.15 22.80 -20.37
N ALA A 125 32.09 21.66 -21.07
CA ALA A 125 32.77 21.47 -22.35
C ALA A 125 32.26 22.39 -23.47
N LYS A 126 31.04 22.93 -23.37
CA LYS A 126 30.51 23.92 -24.33
C LYS A 126 31.00 25.33 -24.02
N THR A 127 31.04 25.72 -22.75
CA THR A 127 31.54 27.03 -22.30
C THR A 127 33.05 27.22 -22.49
N THR A 128 33.83 26.15 -22.62
CA THR A 128 35.28 26.24 -22.90
C THR A 128 35.59 26.28 -24.41
N LYS A 129 34.58 26.10 -25.27
CA LYS A 129 34.74 26.02 -26.73
C LYS A 129 34.26 27.26 -27.48
N GLU A 130 33.68 28.22 -26.77
CA GLU A 130 33.51 29.62 -27.20
C GLU A 130 34.68 30.46 -26.67
#